data_AF-A0A836KHC4-F1
#
_entry.id   AF-A0A836KHC4-F1
#
_cell.length_a   1.000
_cell.length_b   1.000
_cell.length_c   1.000
_cell.angle_alpha   90.00
_cell.angle_beta   90.00
_cell.angle_gamma   90.00
#
_symmetry.space_group_name_H-M   'P 1'
#
loop_
_entity.id
_entity.type
_entity.pdbx_description
1 polymer ?
#
loop_
_entity_poly.entity_id
_entity_poly.type
_entity_poly.pdbx_seq_one_letter_code
_entity_poly.pdbx_strand_id
1 'polypeptide(L)'
;MWGISITKMFRAYCAGAALFEVPIIVKLLRGDMPLPKAGSWVDDKDYYRNNKPLVYVFVAILACLVASRGMACALPKSRIVIAYLVVVHMIEAGLYLYCCRHKEDAPGNSVYIFGALMVLNICLFAARLVQLKVQHARAETNNLKRRQEQLDFIRKKRTDYAKSKEEKKNH
;
A
#
# COMPACT_ATOMS: atom_id res chain seq x y z
N MET A 1 5.69 -26.78 5.75
CA MET A 1 4.52 -25.88 5.89
C MET A 1 4.98 -24.44 6.15
N TRP A 2 5.33 -23.68 5.12
CA TRP A 2 5.70 -22.25 5.26
C TRP A 2 4.52 -21.38 4.85
N GLY A 3 3.49 -21.36 5.69
CA GLY A 3 2.31 -20.52 5.50
C GLY A 3 2.57 -19.09 5.98
N ILE A 4 3.45 -18.34 5.32
CA ILE A 4 3.59 -16.92 5.63
C ILE A 4 2.29 -16.23 5.20
N SER A 5 1.54 -15.68 6.17
CA SER A 5 0.35 -14.89 5.86
C SER A 5 0.72 -13.75 4.91
N ILE A 6 -0.09 -13.52 3.87
CA ILE A 6 0.09 -12.43 2.90
C ILE A 6 0.30 -11.08 3.60
N THR A 7 -0.32 -10.88 4.77
CA THR A 7 -0.13 -9.67 5.59
C THR A 7 1.28 -9.56 6.18
N LYS A 8 1.91 -10.68 6.55
CA LYS A 8 3.31 -10.70 7.03
C LYS A 8 4.29 -10.41 5.89
N MET A 9 4.08 -10.99 4.70
CA MET A 9 4.88 -10.68 3.52
C MET A 9 4.78 -9.20 3.14
N PHE A 10 3.57 -8.64 3.13
CA PHE A 10 3.35 -7.23 2.85
C PHE A 10 4.04 -6.31 3.87
N ARG A 11 3.97 -6.64 5.16
CA ARG A 11 4.69 -5.90 6.21
C ARG A 11 6.20 -5.94 6.01
N ALA A 12 6.75 -7.12 5.76
CA ALA A 12 8.18 -7.29 5.53
C ALA A 12 8.63 -6.50 4.30
N TYR A 13 7.83 -6.49 3.24
CA TYR A 13 8.06 -5.67 2.05
C TYR A 13 8.08 -4.17 2.37
N CYS A 14 7.04 -3.65 3.04
CA CYS A 14 6.99 -2.23 3.41
C CYS A 14 8.16 -1.82 4.32
N ALA A 15 8.53 -2.67 5.29
CA ALA A 15 9.66 -2.44 6.18
C ALA A 15 10.99 -2.45 5.41
N GLY A 16 11.20 -3.44 4.54
CA GLY A 16 12.41 -3.54 3.72
C GLY A 16 12.56 -2.36 2.77
N ALA A 17 11.48 -1.95 2.11
CA ALA A 17 11.47 -0.80 1.22
C ALA A 17 11.77 0.52 1.96
N ALA A 18 11.20 0.70 3.16
CA ALA A 18 11.52 1.86 4.01
C ALA A 18 12.99 1.87 4.45
N LEU A 19 13.51 0.71 4.91
CA LEU A 19 14.90 0.58 5.33
C LEU A 19 15.90 0.77 4.19
N PHE A 20 15.52 0.48 2.94
CA PHE A 20 16.35 0.71 1.78
C PHE A 20 16.50 2.20 1.42
N GLU A 21 15.43 3.00 1.59
CA GLU A 21 15.45 4.42 1.24
C GLU A 21 16.08 5.32 2.31
N VAL A 22 16.01 4.94 3.59
CA VAL A 22 16.60 5.73 4.69
C VAL A 22 18.10 6.02 4.48
N PRO A 23 18.97 5.06 4.11
CA PRO A 23 20.36 5.34 3.80
C PRO A 23 20.57 6.34 2.66
N ILE A 24 19.68 6.33 1.65
CA ILE A 24 19.75 7.27 0.52
C ILE A 24 19.44 8.69 1.01
N ILE A 25 18.40 8.86 1.82
CA ILE A 25 18.04 10.13 2.44
C ILE A 25 19.21 10.67 3.28
N VAL A 26 19.81 9.83 4.12
CA VAL A 26 20.93 10.24 4.98
C VAL A 26 22.15 10.67 4.15
N LYS A 27 22.50 9.92 3.10
CA LYS A 27 23.63 10.27 2.22
C LYS A 27 23.38 11.57 1.44
N LEU A 28 22.15 11.81 0.99
CA LEU A 28 21.77 13.07 0.33
C LEU A 28 21.88 14.27 1.28
N LEU A 29 21.36 14.15 2.51
CA LEU A 29 21.40 15.22 3.51
C LEU A 29 22.82 15.54 3.98
N ARG A 30 23.71 14.55 4.04
CA ARG A 30 25.13 14.75 4.36
C ARG A 30 25.95 15.35 3.23
N GLY A 31 25.42 15.35 2.00
CA GLY A 31 26.17 15.74 0.80
C GLY A 31 27.13 14.67 0.29
N ASP A 32 27.10 13.45 0.86
CA ASP A 32 27.94 12.31 0.46
C ASP A 32 27.53 11.75 -0.91
N MET A 33 26.32 12.08 -1.38
CA MET A 33 25.76 11.64 -2.65
C MET A 33 25.07 12.81 -3.36
N PRO A 34 25.44 13.13 -4.61
CA PRO A 34 24.72 14.12 -5.41
C PRO A 34 23.38 13.54 -5.91
N LEU A 35 22.42 14.43 -6.16
CA LEU A 35 21.05 14.06 -6.55
C LEU A 35 20.97 13.08 -7.75
N PRO A 36 21.74 13.25 -8.84
CA PRO A 36 21.68 12.33 -9.98
C PRO A 36 22.12 10.89 -9.66
N LYS A 37 22.87 10.70 -8.55
CA LYS A 37 23.29 9.37 -8.07
C LYS A 37 22.30 8.72 -7.11
N ALA A 38 21.34 9.48 -6.57
CA ALA A 38 20.31 8.94 -5.67
C ALA A 38 19.15 8.28 -6.43
N GLY A 39 18.98 8.60 -7.72
CA GLY A 39 18.02 7.93 -8.58
C GLY A 39 18.13 8.42 -10.02
N SER A 40 17.57 7.66 -10.96
CA SER A 40 17.58 7.98 -12.39
C SER A 40 16.59 9.09 -12.78
N TRP A 41 16.19 9.94 -11.85
CA TRP A 41 15.15 10.97 -12.02
C TRP A 41 15.65 12.16 -12.85
N VAL A 42 16.88 12.62 -12.57
CA VAL A 42 17.45 13.85 -13.14
C VAL A 42 18.71 13.56 -13.96
N ASP A 43 19.11 14.50 -14.81
CA ASP A 43 20.36 14.40 -15.58
C ASP A 43 21.59 14.58 -14.70
N ASP A 44 22.70 13.99 -15.11
CA ASP A 44 23.99 14.13 -14.42
C ASP A 44 24.70 15.43 -14.83
N LYS A 45 24.04 16.57 -14.58
CA LYS A 45 24.54 17.92 -14.89
C LYS A 45 24.87 18.71 -13.63
N ASP A 46 25.76 19.68 -13.75
CA ASP A 46 26.22 20.52 -12.64
C ASP A 46 25.09 21.23 -11.90
N TYR A 47 24.04 21.65 -12.63
CA TYR A 47 22.83 22.22 -12.03
C TYR A 47 22.22 21.27 -10.99
N TYR A 48 21.99 20.00 -11.35
CA TYR A 48 21.38 19.02 -10.46
C TYR A 48 22.33 18.54 -9.35
N ARG A 49 23.65 18.59 -9.58
CA ARG A 49 24.66 18.25 -8.57
C ARG A 49 24.76 19.30 -7.45
N ASN A 50 24.62 20.58 -7.79
CA ASN A 50 24.90 21.68 -6.86
C ASN A 50 23.63 22.37 -6.31
N ASN A 51 22.45 22.07 -6.85
CA ASN A 51 21.19 22.70 -6.42
C ASN A 51 20.65 22.11 -5.11
N LYS A 52 21.07 22.69 -3.98
CA LYS A 52 20.64 22.29 -2.62
C LYS A 52 19.12 22.33 -2.42
N PRO A 53 18.36 23.37 -2.85
CA PRO A 53 16.91 23.36 -2.76
C PRO A 53 16.27 22.13 -3.39
N LEU A 54 16.73 21.73 -4.58
CA LEU A 54 16.20 20.56 -5.27
C LEU A 54 16.49 19.25 -4.53
N VAL A 55 17.67 19.14 -3.92
CA VAL A 55 18.01 18.01 -3.02
C VAL A 55 17.02 17.92 -1.86
N TYR A 56 16.68 19.04 -1.21
CA TYR A 56 15.73 19.04 -0.10
C TYR A 56 14.31 18.65 -0.54
N VAL A 57 13.86 19.12 -1.70
CA VAL A 57 12.56 18.71 -2.28
C VAL A 57 12.54 17.20 -2.53
N PHE A 58 13.62 16.65 -3.11
CA PHE A 58 13.71 15.21 -3.36
C PHE A 58 13.76 14.39 -2.06
N VAL A 59 14.52 14.85 -1.06
CA VAL A 59 14.56 14.25 0.27
C VAL A 59 13.17 14.28 0.93
N ALA A 60 12.42 15.38 0.80
CA ALA A 60 11.06 15.47 1.32
C ALA A 60 10.12 14.45 0.67
N ILE A 61 10.22 14.25 -0.64
CA ILE A 61 9.46 13.21 -1.36
C ILE A 61 9.82 11.82 -0.82
N LEU A 62 11.11 11.48 -0.72
CA LEU A 62 11.56 10.20 -0.18
C LEU A 62 11.12 10.00 1.28
N ALA A 63 11.19 11.04 2.12
CA ALA A 63 10.75 10.96 3.50
C ALA A 63 9.23 10.69 3.60
N CYS A 64 8.42 11.32 2.75
CA CYS A 64 6.99 11.04 2.63
C CYS A 64 6.71 9.59 2.21
N LEU A 65 7.51 9.02 1.30
CA LEU A 65 7.41 7.62 0.87
C LEU A 65 7.79 6.65 2.01
N VAL A 66 8.89 6.91 2.71
CA VAL A 66 9.30 6.13 3.89
C VAL A 66 8.23 6.16 4.97
N ALA A 67 7.71 7.34 5.32
CA ALA A 67 6.68 7.50 6.34
C ALA A 67 5.39 6.77 5.96
N SER A 68 4.94 6.92 4.71
CA SER A 68 3.72 6.29 4.22
C SER A 68 3.82 4.76 4.16
N ARG A 69 4.99 4.21 3.78
CA ARG A 69 5.28 2.76 3.87
C ARG A 69 5.35 2.29 5.33
N GLY A 70 5.90 3.10 6.23
CA GLY A 70 5.87 2.85 7.67
C GLY A 70 4.45 2.72 8.21
N MET A 71 3.55 3.64 7.81
CA MET A 71 2.13 3.56 8.14
C MET A 71 1.48 2.29 7.60
N ALA A 72 1.78 1.90 6.36
CA ALA A 72 1.27 0.67 5.75
C ALA A 72 1.80 -0.60 6.44
N CYS A 73 3.02 -0.57 6.96
CA CYS A 73 3.58 -1.64 7.78
C CYS A 73 2.85 -1.78 9.13
N ALA A 74 2.62 -0.66 9.82
CA ALA A 74 1.90 -0.63 11.09
C ALA A 74 0.43 -1.07 10.90
N LEU A 75 -0.24 -0.55 9.88
CA LEU A 75 -1.67 -0.72 9.59
C LEU A 75 -1.93 -1.45 8.26
N PRO A 76 -1.49 -2.72 8.09
CA PRO A 76 -1.50 -3.42 6.79
C PRO A 76 -2.90 -3.89 6.35
N LYS A 77 -3.92 -3.65 7.18
CA LYS A 77 -5.34 -3.94 6.91
C LYS A 77 -6.15 -2.67 6.67
N SER A 78 -5.56 -1.48 6.86
CA SER A 78 -6.26 -0.21 6.68
C SER A 78 -6.38 0.13 5.20
N ARG A 79 -7.60 0.03 4.66
CA ARG A 79 -7.87 0.34 3.24
C ARG A 79 -7.51 1.77 2.88
N ILE A 80 -7.73 2.72 3.80
CA ILE A 80 -7.44 4.15 3.59
C ILE A 80 -5.94 4.36 3.42
N VAL A 81 -5.13 3.75 4.30
CA VAL A 81 -3.66 3.85 4.23
C VAL A 81 -3.15 3.23 2.93
N ILE A 82 -3.64 2.05 2.54
CA ILE A 82 -3.20 1.41 1.29
C ILE A 82 -3.66 2.22 0.06
N ALA A 83 -4.88 2.77 0.05
CA ALA A 83 -5.36 3.61 -1.04
C ALA A 83 -4.54 4.91 -1.17
N TYR A 84 -4.24 5.56 -0.05
CA TYR A 84 -3.32 6.70 -0.01
C TYR A 84 -1.96 6.34 -0.61
N LEU A 85 -1.41 5.18 -0.25
CA LEU A 85 -0.11 4.73 -0.75
C LEU A 85 -0.11 4.50 -2.27
N VAL A 86 -1.19 3.95 -2.83
CA VAL A 86 -1.36 3.82 -4.28
C VAL A 86 -1.33 5.20 -4.94
N VAL A 87 -2.06 6.17 -4.40
CA VAL A 87 -2.11 7.54 -4.95
C VAL A 87 -0.73 8.19 -4.89
N VAL A 88 -0.03 8.10 -3.76
CA VAL A 88 1.31 8.66 -3.60
C VAL A 88 2.28 8.06 -4.62
N HIS A 89 2.29 6.73 -4.80
CA HIS A 89 3.16 6.09 -5.79
C HIS A 89 2.77 6.40 -7.24
N MET A 90 1.49 6.63 -7.53
CA MET A 90 1.07 7.11 -8.85
C MET A 90 1.57 8.54 -9.14
N ILE A 91 1.50 9.43 -8.15
CA ILE A 91 2.02 10.80 -8.26
C ILE A 91 3.55 10.76 -8.42
N GLU A 92 4.23 9.94 -7.60
CA GLU A 92 5.67 9.72 -7.67
C GLU A 92 6.10 9.23 -9.07
N ALA A 93 5.41 8.22 -9.62
CA ALA A 93 5.68 7.73 -10.96
C ALA A 93 5.41 8.79 -12.04
N GLY A 94 4.37 9.61 -11.87
CA GLY A 94 4.07 10.74 -12.75
C GLY A 94 5.20 11.78 -12.75
N LEU A 95 5.70 12.15 -11.57
CA LEU A 95 6.85 13.05 -11.42
C LEU A 95 8.11 12.43 -12.03
N TYR A 96 8.35 11.14 -11.81
CA TYR A 96 9.48 10.42 -12.38
C TYR A 96 9.47 10.45 -13.91
N LEU A 97 8.33 10.12 -14.52
CA LEU A 97 8.16 10.15 -15.97
C LEU A 97 8.30 11.57 -16.52
N TYR A 98 7.77 12.57 -15.79
CA TYR A 98 7.96 13.97 -16.15
C TYR A 98 9.44 14.34 -16.16
N CYS A 99 10.19 14.05 -15.10
CA CYS A 99 11.62 14.34 -15.05
C CYS A 99 12.39 13.57 -16.12
N CYS A 100 12.09 12.29 -16.34
CA CYS A 100 12.73 11.46 -17.35
C CYS A 100 12.46 11.94 -18.78
N ARG A 101 11.28 12.49 -19.06
CA ARG A 101 10.93 13.04 -20.39
C ARG A 101 11.66 14.35 -20.70
N HIS A 102 12.09 15.08 -19.67
CA HIS A 102 12.83 16.34 -19.82
C HIS A 102 14.34 16.16 -19.70
N LYS A 103 14.81 14.90 -19.75
CA LYS A 103 16.24 14.61 -19.87
C LYS A 103 16.70 14.93 -21.28
N GLU A 104 17.83 15.61 -21.38
CA GLU A 104 18.46 15.86 -22.68
C GLU A 104 19.24 14.64 -23.16
N ASP A 105 19.78 13.85 -22.21
CA ASP A 105 20.54 12.65 -22.53
C ASP A 105 19.63 11.45 -22.79
N ALA A 106 20.10 10.53 -23.65
CA ALA A 106 19.40 9.28 -23.92
C ALA A 106 19.19 8.49 -22.61
N PRO A 107 18.00 7.88 -22.41
CA PRO A 107 17.69 7.17 -21.18
C PRO A 107 18.61 5.95 -21.00
N GLY A 108 19.42 5.96 -19.94
CA GLY A 108 20.23 4.80 -19.57
C GLY A 108 19.40 3.64 -19.00
N ASN A 109 20.00 2.45 -18.92
CA ASN A 109 19.35 1.23 -18.41
C ASN A 109 18.74 1.40 -17.01
N SER A 110 19.33 2.23 -16.16
CA SER A 110 18.80 2.53 -14.82
C SER A 110 17.41 3.16 -14.87
N VAL A 111 17.11 3.98 -15.88
CA VAL A 111 15.79 4.62 -16.04
C VAL A 111 14.68 3.57 -16.17
N TYR A 112 14.94 2.52 -16.95
CA TYR A 112 14.00 1.43 -17.16
C TYR A 112 13.85 0.56 -15.91
N ILE A 113 14.96 0.28 -15.20
CA ILE A 113 14.94 -0.51 -13.95
C ILE A 113 14.12 0.21 -12.88
N PHE A 114 14.40 1.48 -12.61
CA PHE A 114 13.64 2.27 -11.63
C PHE A 114 12.18 2.45 -12.05
N GLY A 115 11.91 2.69 -13.33
CA GLY A 115 10.55 2.76 -13.86
C GLY A 115 9.77 1.45 -13.64
N ALA A 116 10.38 0.30 -13.91
CA ALA A 116 9.78 -1.00 -13.67
C ALA A 116 9.50 -1.24 -12.17
N LEU A 117 10.43 -0.84 -11.29
CA LEU A 117 10.24 -0.94 -9.84
C LEU A 117 9.08 -0.06 -9.35
N MET A 118 8.89 1.14 -9.91
CA MET A 118 7.75 2.00 -9.57
C MET A 118 6.42 1.36 -9.97
N VAL A 119 6.33 0.85 -11.21
CA VAL A 119 5.13 0.13 -11.68
C VAL A 119 4.86 -1.09 -10.80
N LEU A 120 5.89 -1.85 -10.42
CA LEU A 120 5.75 -2.99 -9.53
C LEU A 120 5.20 -2.58 -8.15
N ASN A 121 5.72 -1.50 -7.55
CA ASN A 121 5.21 -0.94 -6.28
C ASN A 121 3.70 -0.63 -6.40
N ILE A 122 3.31 0.12 -7.44
CA ILE A 122 1.91 0.50 -7.68
C ILE A 122 1.03 -0.74 -7.79
N CYS A 123 1.45 -1.72 -8.59
CA CYS A 123 0.72 -2.98 -8.76
C CYS A 123 0.57 -3.75 -7.45
N LEU A 124 1.64 -3.85 -6.63
CA LEU A 124 1.60 -4.53 -5.34
C LEU A 124 0.60 -3.86 -4.38
N PHE A 125 0.61 -2.52 -4.28
CA PHE A 125 -0.33 -1.81 -3.42
C PHE A 125 -1.76 -1.86 -3.93
N ALA A 126 -1.97 -1.76 -5.24
CA ALA A 126 -3.29 -1.91 -5.86
C ALA A 126 -3.86 -3.32 -5.63
N ALA A 127 -3.05 -4.37 -5.85
CA ALA A 127 -3.44 -5.74 -5.59
C ALA A 127 -3.80 -5.96 -4.11
N ARG A 128 -3.02 -5.37 -3.19
CA ARG A 128 -3.32 -5.42 -1.76
C ARG A 128 -4.64 -4.71 -1.43
N LEU A 129 -4.93 -3.57 -2.04
CA LEU A 129 -6.18 -2.84 -1.84
C LEU A 129 -7.39 -3.66 -2.32
N VAL A 130 -7.29 -4.26 -3.51
CA VAL A 130 -8.33 -5.15 -4.05
C VAL A 130 -8.55 -6.34 -3.13
N GLN A 131 -7.47 -6.98 -2.67
CA GLN A 131 -7.55 -8.09 -1.72
C GLN A 131 -8.30 -7.70 -0.44
N LEU A 132 -7.99 -6.54 0.15
CA LEU A 132 -8.66 -6.05 1.36
C LEU A 132 -10.14 -5.73 1.11
N LYS A 133 -10.49 -5.18 -0.05
CA LYS A 133 -11.90 -4.96 -0.43
C LYS A 133 -12.67 -6.27 -0.53
N VAL A 134 -12.11 -7.29 -1.18
CA VAL A 134 -12.72 -8.62 -1.31
C VAL A 134 -12.88 -9.29 0.06
N GLN A 135 -11.88 -9.19 0.94
CA GLN A 135 -11.97 -9.74 2.30
C GLN A 135 -13.07 -9.06 3.12
N HIS A 136 -13.20 -7.74 3.01
CA HIS A 136 -14.27 -7.00 3.68
C HIS A 136 -15.65 -7.42 3.19
N ALA A 137 -15.84 -7.50 1.86
CA ALA A 137 -17.11 -7.93 1.28
C ALA A 137 -17.49 -9.35 1.73
N ARG A 138 -16.53 -10.29 1.75
CA ARG A 138 -16.76 -11.65 2.25
C ARG A 138 -17.11 -11.69 3.74
N ALA A 139 -16.48 -10.85 4.56
CA ALA A 139 -16.80 -10.76 5.97
C ALA A 139 -18.22 -10.22 6.20
N GLU A 140 -18.62 -9.23 5.40
CA GLU A 140 -19.96 -8.65 5.44
C GLU A 140 -21.04 -9.67 5.02
N THR A 141 -20.83 -10.40 3.92
CA THR A 141 -21.74 -11.47 3.50
C THR A 141 -21.86 -12.58 4.54
N ASN A 142 -20.75 -12.97 5.16
CA ASN A 142 -20.76 -14.00 6.21
C ASN A 142 -21.51 -13.52 7.47
N ASN A 143 -21.33 -12.25 7.85
CA ASN A 143 -22.06 -11.66 8.97
C ASN A 143 -23.57 -11.59 8.69
N LEU A 144 -23.96 -11.21 7.48
CA LEU A 144 -25.37 -11.20 7.06
C LEU A 144 -25.96 -12.61 7.10
N LYS A 145 -25.26 -13.61 6.54
CA LYS A 145 -25.70 -15.01 6.57
C LYS A 145 -25.88 -15.51 8.00
N ARG A 146 -24.92 -15.23 8.88
CA ARG A 146 -25.00 -15.61 10.30
C ARG A 146 -26.18 -14.96 11.02
N ARG A 147 -26.48 -13.69 10.74
CA ARG A 147 -27.65 -12.99 11.28
C ARG A 147 -28.96 -13.61 10.77
N GLN A 148 -29.02 -13.98 9.50
CA GLN A 148 -30.17 -14.65 8.91
C GLN A 148 -30.43 -16.01 9.57
N GLU A 149 -29.38 -16.82 9.73
CA GLU A 149 -29.44 -18.12 10.43
C GLU A 149 -29.92 -17.97 11.88
N GLN A 150 -29.47 -16.93 12.59
CA GLN A 150 -29.94 -16.61 13.94
C GLN A 150 -31.44 -16.24 13.96
N LEU A 151 -31.90 -15.43 13.00
CA LEU A 151 -33.31 -15.05 12.90
C LEU A 151 -34.21 -16.25 12.58
N ASP A 152 -33.79 -17.13 11.67
CA ASP A 152 -34.55 -18.32 11.31
C ASP A 152 -34.62 -19.32 12.46
N PHE A 153 -33.53 -19.47 13.22
CA PHE A 153 -33.53 -20.27 14.45
C PHE A 153 -34.51 -19.71 15.50
N ILE A 154 -34.54 -18.39 15.70
CA ILE A 154 -35.48 -17.75 16.64
C ILE A 154 -36.93 -17.93 16.17
N ARG A 155 -37.21 -17.77 14.87
CA ARG A 155 -38.55 -18.00 14.30
C ARG A 155 -39.01 -19.43 14.54
N LYS A 156 -38.15 -20.42 14.25
CA LYS A 156 -38.43 -21.83 14.50
C LYS A 156 -38.74 -22.10 15.97
N LYS A 157 -37.91 -21.60 16.90
CA LYS A 157 -38.19 -21.75 18.33
C LYS A 157 -39.52 -21.12 18.77
N ARG A 158 -39.91 -19.98 18.21
CA ARG A 158 -41.20 -19.35 18.49
C ARG A 158 -42.38 -20.17 17.98
N THR A 159 -42.28 -20.72 16.76
CA THR A 159 -43.34 -21.59 16.21
C THR A 159 -43.47 -22.89 16.99
N ASP A 160 -42.35 -23.49 17.40
CA ASP A 160 -42.35 -24.73 18.18
C ASP A 160 -42.96 -24.49 19.58
N TYR A 161 -42.62 -23.35 20.21
CA TYR A 161 -43.22 -22.97 21.49
C TYR A 161 -44.73 -22.72 21.38
N ALA A 162 -45.18 -22.02 20.33
CA ALA A 162 -46.61 -21.77 20.11
C ALA A 162 -47.40 -23.08 19.94
N LYS A 163 -46.90 -24.02 19.13
CA LYS A 163 -47.50 -25.35 18.96
C LYS A 163 -47.58 -26.12 20.28
N SER A 164 -46.49 -26.19 21.03
CA SER A 164 -46.47 -26.90 22.32
C SER A 164 -47.44 -26.32 23.36
N LYS A 165 -47.73 -25.01 23.25
CA LYS A 165 -48.68 -24.31 24.13
C LYS A 165 -50.13 -24.61 23.75
N GLU A 166 -50.43 -24.75 22.45
CA GLU A 166 -51.74 -25.17 21.98
C GLU A 166 -52.03 -26.63 22.33
N GLU A 167 -51.05 -27.53 22.15
CA GLU A 167 -51.17 -28.94 22.54
C GLU A 167 -51.47 -29.11 24.04
N LYS A 168 -50.81 -28.31 24.90
CA LYS A 168 -51.08 -28.30 26.35
C LYS A 168 -52.43 -27.71 26.76
N LYS A 169 -53.11 -26.96 25.88
CA LYS A 169 -54.44 -26.41 26.14
C LYS A 169 -55.56 -27.38 25.76
N ASN A 170 -55.27 -28.32 24.86
CA ASN A 170 -56.22 -29.29 24.33
C ASN A 170 -56.18 -30.63 25.09
N HIS A 171 -55.36 -30.74 26.13
CA HIS A 171 -55.27 -31.87 27.06
C HIS A 171 -55.62 -31.41 28.47
#